data_AF-A0A7V9BRE6-F1
#
_entry.id   AF-A0A7V9BRE6-F1
#
_cell.length_a   1.000
_cell.length_b   1.000
_cell.length_c   1.000
_cell.angle_alpha   90.00
_cell.angle_beta   90.00
_cell.angle_gamma   90.00
#
_symmetry.space_group_name_H-M   'P 1'
#
loop_
_entity.id
_entity.type
_entity.pdbx_description
1 polymer ?
#
loop_
_entity_poly.entity_id
_entity_poly.type
_entity_poly.pdbx_seq_one_letter_code
_entity_poly.pdbx_strand_id
1 'polypeptide(L)'
;MKPLSKEEWSGPACPACGGLPQVSVIREESGEFMAGSPRYLVCGRCALWWSFARATCPWCGEDDSRRVGSFSPEGERLVRIDACDACRAYVKTFDLREPGGKDIVPLVDDVATLTLDVWAHEKGLQRSGVSLAGV
;
A
#
# COMPACT_ATOMS: atom_id res chain seq x y z
N MET A 1 -18.52 22.77 -2.14
CA MET A 1 -18.11 21.49 -1.56
C MET A 1 -16.79 21.73 -0.82
N LYS A 2 -16.72 21.48 0.49
CA LYS A 2 -15.51 21.73 1.30
C LYS A 2 -14.56 20.52 1.13
N PRO A 3 -13.26 20.71 0.88
CA PRO A 3 -12.33 19.58 0.84
C PRO A 3 -12.28 18.93 2.23
N LEU A 4 -12.44 17.59 2.28
CA LEU A 4 -12.23 16.81 3.50
C LEU A 4 -10.78 16.94 3.93
N SER A 5 -10.52 17.00 5.24
CA SER A 5 -9.14 16.94 5.72
C SER A 5 -8.53 15.58 5.38
N LYS A 6 -7.20 15.50 5.39
CA LYS A 6 -6.48 14.25 5.12
C LYS A 6 -6.85 13.14 6.12
N GLU A 7 -7.25 13.53 7.33
CA GLU A 7 -7.63 12.65 8.43
C GLU A 7 -9.08 12.17 8.32
N GLU A 8 -9.96 12.97 7.69
CA GLU A 8 -11.37 12.63 7.44
C GLU A 8 -11.58 11.78 6.18
N TRP A 9 -10.58 11.71 5.31
CA TRP A 9 -10.66 10.98 4.05
C TRP A 9 -10.44 9.47 4.23
N SER A 10 -11.41 8.68 3.78
CA SER A 10 -11.35 7.20 3.82
C SER A 10 -11.36 6.54 2.43
N GLY A 11 -11.32 7.34 1.35
CA GLY A 11 -11.44 6.85 -0.02
C GLY A 11 -10.15 6.24 -0.58
N PRO A 12 -10.25 5.34 -1.59
CA PRO A 12 -9.09 4.71 -2.23
C PRO A 12 -8.30 5.63 -3.15
N ALA A 13 -8.91 6.72 -3.64
CA ALA A 13 -8.25 7.71 -4.48
C ALA A 13 -7.54 8.78 -3.63
N CYS A 14 -6.46 9.35 -4.15
CA CYS A 14 -5.74 10.43 -3.50
C CYS A 14 -6.64 11.67 -3.31
N PRO A 15 -6.79 12.22 -2.09
CA PRO A 15 -7.69 13.35 -1.83
C PRO A 15 -7.23 14.67 -2.49
N ALA A 16 -5.94 14.81 -2.84
CA ALA A 16 -5.45 16.03 -3.48
C ALA A 16 -5.62 16.06 -5.00
N CYS A 17 -5.54 14.91 -5.67
CA CYS A 17 -5.56 14.88 -7.14
C CYS A 17 -6.52 13.86 -7.75
N GLY A 18 -7.03 12.91 -6.98
CA GLY A 18 -7.84 11.78 -7.46
C GLY A 18 -7.00 10.65 -8.10
N GLY A 19 -5.68 10.67 -7.94
CA GLY A 19 -4.79 9.63 -8.46
C GLY A 19 -4.86 8.33 -7.67
N LEU A 20 -4.39 7.24 -8.27
CA LEU A 20 -4.29 5.93 -7.64
C LEU A 20 -3.03 5.81 -6.77
N PRO A 21 -3.04 4.96 -5.73
CA PRO A 21 -1.84 4.64 -4.98
C PRO A 21 -0.84 3.82 -5.81
N GLN A 22 0.45 4.09 -5.65
CA GLN A 22 1.51 3.24 -6.19
C GLN A 22 1.89 2.14 -5.21
N VAL A 23 1.98 2.50 -3.93
CA VAL A 23 2.37 1.63 -2.82
C VAL A 23 1.51 1.92 -1.60
N SER A 24 1.54 0.97 -0.67
CA SER A 24 0.96 1.05 0.66
C SER A 24 2.10 1.07 1.68
N VAL A 25 1.87 1.67 2.84
CA VAL A 25 2.87 1.84 3.89
C VAL A 25 2.22 1.56 5.25
N ILE A 26 2.89 0.77 6.08
CA ILE A 26 2.61 0.69 7.52
C ILE A 26 3.67 1.50 8.25
N ARG A 27 3.25 2.40 9.12
CA ARG A 27 4.15 3.14 10.02
C ARG A 27 3.54 3.21 11.40
N GLU A 28 4.39 3.38 12.41
CA GLU A 28 3.89 3.79 13.72
C GLU A 28 3.42 5.24 13.67
N GLU A 29 2.28 5.51 14.29
CA GLU A 29 1.88 6.86 14.66
C GLU A 29 1.99 6.95 16.18
N SER A 30 2.58 8.05 16.66
CA SER A 30 3.05 8.16 18.03
C SER A 30 1.94 7.94 19.07
N GLY A 31 2.12 6.93 19.94
CA GLY A 31 1.71 7.00 21.35
C GLY A 31 0.52 6.14 21.80
N GLU A 32 -0.32 5.64 20.91
CA GLU A 32 -1.48 4.82 21.31
C GLU A 32 -1.20 3.33 21.09
N PHE A 33 -0.63 2.69 22.12
CA PHE A 33 -0.26 1.26 22.13
C PHE A 33 -1.42 0.31 21.73
N MET A 34 -2.66 0.78 21.87
CA MET A 34 -3.91 0.02 21.62
C MET A 34 -4.50 0.25 20.22
N ALA A 35 -4.08 1.28 19.47
CA ALA A 35 -4.71 1.65 18.19
C ALA A 35 -4.11 0.91 16.97
N GLY A 36 -3.01 0.17 17.18
CA GLY A 36 -2.28 -0.49 16.10
C GLY A 36 -1.55 0.51 15.19
N SER A 37 -0.74 -0.01 14.27
CA SER A 37 0.00 0.82 13.32
C SER A 37 -0.87 1.15 12.09
N PRO A 38 -1.16 2.43 11.80
CA PRO A 38 -2.00 2.80 10.68
C PRO A 38 -1.36 2.46 9.33
N ARG A 39 -2.23 2.14 8.36
CA ARG A 39 -1.88 2.00 6.95
C ARG A 39 -2.08 3.32 6.23
N TYR A 40 -1.13 3.65 5.37
CA TYR A 40 -1.21 4.76 4.44
C TYR A 40 -1.10 4.25 3.01
N LEU A 41 -1.74 4.96 2.10
CA LEU A 41 -1.54 4.83 0.68
C LEU A 41 -0.68 6.00 0.20
N VAL A 42 0.20 5.76 -0.78
CA VAL A 42 1.07 6.79 -1.36
C VAL A 42 0.74 6.99 -2.83
N CYS A 43 0.39 8.22 -3.20
CA CYS A 43 -0.07 8.57 -4.54
C CYS A 43 1.08 8.43 -5.55
N GLY A 44 0.90 7.63 -6.60
CA GLY A 44 1.90 7.52 -7.67
C GLY A 44 2.08 8.78 -8.50
N ARG A 45 1.15 9.75 -8.42
CA ARG A 45 1.18 10.98 -9.23
C ARG A 45 1.70 12.21 -8.49
N CYS A 46 1.23 12.45 -7.27
CA CYS A 46 1.57 13.66 -6.51
C CYS A 46 2.30 13.36 -5.19
N ALA A 47 2.66 12.10 -4.95
CA ALA A 47 3.35 11.63 -3.75
C ALA A 47 2.66 11.96 -2.41
N LEU A 48 1.38 12.36 -2.41
CA LEU A 48 0.62 12.56 -1.16
C LEU A 48 0.39 11.22 -0.48
N TRP A 49 0.54 11.20 0.84
CA TRP A 49 0.21 10.07 1.71
C TRP A 49 -1.15 10.34 2.36
N TRP A 50 -2.04 9.36 2.45
CA TRP A 50 -3.29 9.45 3.21
C TRP A 50 -3.59 8.14 3.92
N SER A 51 -4.28 8.21 5.07
CA SER A 51 -4.65 7.02 5.83
C SER A 51 -5.67 6.20 5.05
N PHE A 52 -5.61 4.88 5.22
CA PHE A 52 -6.56 3.97 4.59
C PHE A 52 -6.77 2.73 5.46
N ALA A 53 -7.93 2.09 5.33
CA ALA A 53 -8.27 0.92 6.13
C ALA A 53 -7.27 -0.24 5.90
N ARG A 54 -6.80 -0.85 6.98
CA ARG A 54 -5.69 -1.83 6.96
C ARG A 54 -6.05 -3.13 6.23
N ALA A 55 -7.27 -3.62 6.40
CA ALA A 55 -7.74 -4.88 5.86
C ALA A 55 -8.66 -4.71 4.63
N THR A 56 -8.54 -3.59 3.93
CA THR A 56 -9.41 -3.27 2.78
C THR A 56 -8.60 -3.18 1.49
N CYS A 57 -9.11 -3.77 0.42
CA CYS A 57 -8.51 -3.64 -0.92
C CYS A 57 -8.61 -2.17 -1.39
N PRO A 58 -7.49 -1.51 -1.72
CA PRO A 58 -7.51 -0.12 -2.19
C PRO A 58 -8.07 0.01 -3.62
N TRP A 59 -8.46 -1.09 -4.26
CA TRP A 59 -8.93 -1.12 -5.65
C TRP A 59 -10.43 -1.35 -5.75
N CYS A 60 -10.94 -2.42 -5.12
CA CYS A 60 -12.35 -2.77 -5.19
C CYS A 60 -13.11 -2.58 -3.87
N GLY A 61 -12.42 -2.25 -2.77
CA GLY A 61 -13.03 -2.06 -1.46
C GLY A 61 -13.38 -3.35 -0.71
N GLU A 62 -13.01 -4.54 -1.21
CA GLU A 62 -13.16 -5.81 -0.48
C GLU A 62 -12.49 -5.72 0.90
N ASP A 63 -13.23 -6.07 1.95
CA ASP A 63 -12.82 -5.96 3.36
C ASP A 63 -12.91 -7.30 4.12
N ASP A 64 -13.30 -8.40 3.46
CA ASP A 64 -13.18 -9.74 4.01
C ASP A 64 -11.69 -10.15 4.08
N SER A 65 -11.18 -10.26 5.30
CA SER A 65 -9.78 -10.64 5.57
C SER A 65 -9.38 -12.00 5.02
N ARG A 66 -10.34 -12.86 4.67
CA ARG A 66 -10.07 -14.16 4.00
C ARG A 66 -9.81 -14.01 2.51
N ARG A 67 -10.16 -12.87 1.92
CA ARG A 67 -9.98 -12.53 0.50
C ARG A 67 -8.92 -11.46 0.27
N VAL A 68 -8.44 -10.83 1.34
CA VAL A 68 -7.32 -9.88 1.32
C VAL A 68 -6.14 -10.52 2.05
N GLY A 69 -5.26 -11.16 1.29
CA GLY A 69 -4.10 -11.87 1.81
C GLY A 69 -2.80 -11.10 1.65
N SER A 70 -1.77 -11.50 2.38
CA SER A 70 -0.42 -10.93 2.24
C SER A 70 0.64 -12.00 1.97
N PHE A 71 1.64 -11.68 1.16
CA PHE A 71 2.79 -12.53 0.87
C PHE A 71 4.10 -11.76 1.07
N SER A 72 5.03 -12.36 1.82
CA SER A 72 6.41 -11.89 1.97
C SER A 72 7.37 -13.02 1.61
N PRO A 73 8.46 -12.74 0.88
CA PRO A 73 9.57 -13.68 0.73
C PRO A 73 10.16 -14.06 2.10
N GLU A 74 10.74 -15.25 2.19
CA GLU A 74 11.42 -15.68 3.41
C GLU A 74 12.59 -14.73 3.75
N GLY A 75 12.64 -14.28 5.00
CA GLY A 75 13.64 -13.33 5.48
C GLY A 75 13.35 -11.86 5.14
N GLU A 76 12.37 -11.58 4.29
CA GLU A 76 11.97 -10.21 3.94
C GLU A 76 10.82 -9.73 4.85
N ARG A 77 11.02 -8.59 5.50
CA ARG A 77 10.06 -7.98 6.43
C ARG A 77 9.70 -6.54 6.07
N LEU A 78 10.58 -5.85 5.34
CA LEU A 78 10.39 -4.45 4.95
C LEU A 78 9.33 -4.29 3.88
N VAL A 79 9.10 -5.29 3.04
CA VAL A 79 8.13 -5.23 1.95
C VAL A 79 7.35 -6.54 1.82
N ARG A 80 6.08 -6.41 1.46
CA ARG A 80 5.20 -7.54 1.14
C ARG A 80 4.24 -7.17 0.02
N ILE A 81 3.61 -8.18 -0.55
CA ILE A 81 2.47 -8.05 -1.46
C ILE A 81 1.20 -8.19 -0.64
N ASP A 82 0.34 -7.17 -0.64
CA ASP A 82 -1.06 -7.29 -0.18
C ASP A 82 -1.95 -7.51 -1.42
N ALA A 83 -2.56 -8.68 -1.53
CA ALA A 83 -3.31 -9.15 -2.69
C ALA A 83 -4.80 -9.33 -2.37
N CYS A 84 -5.65 -9.09 -3.37
CA CYS A 84 -7.09 -9.27 -3.27
C CYS A 84 -7.56 -10.36 -4.23
N ASP A 85 -8.24 -11.38 -3.69
CA ASP A 85 -8.80 -12.47 -4.48
C ASP A 85 -10.02 -12.03 -5.29
N ALA A 86 -10.77 -11.03 -4.81
CA ALA A 86 -11.99 -10.55 -5.47
C ALA A 86 -11.70 -9.85 -6.81
N CYS A 87 -10.72 -8.95 -6.84
CA CYS A 87 -10.35 -8.21 -8.06
C CYS A 87 -9.03 -8.66 -8.70
N ARG A 88 -8.34 -9.64 -8.10
CA ARG A 88 -7.04 -10.16 -8.56
C ARG A 88 -5.95 -9.10 -8.64
N ALA A 89 -6.12 -7.96 -7.96
CA ALA A 89 -5.14 -6.91 -7.91
C ALA A 89 -4.28 -7.00 -6.64
N TYR A 90 -3.08 -6.43 -6.70
CA TYR A 90 -2.21 -6.31 -5.54
C TYR A 90 -1.67 -4.89 -5.36
N VAL A 91 -1.11 -4.63 -4.18
CA VAL A 91 -0.29 -3.46 -3.87
C VAL A 91 0.90 -3.91 -3.03
N LYS A 92 2.08 -3.38 -3.32
CA LYS A 92 3.22 -3.57 -2.41
C LYS A 92 3.03 -2.72 -1.18
N THR A 93 3.20 -3.33 -0.02
CA THR A 93 3.13 -2.66 1.28
C THR A 93 4.51 -2.68 1.93
N PHE A 94 5.05 -1.49 2.18
CA PHE A 94 6.29 -1.29 2.93
C PHE A 94 5.98 -1.17 4.43
N ASP A 95 6.68 -1.91 5.26
CA ASP A 95 6.56 -1.84 6.72
C ASP A 95 7.73 -1.04 7.30
N LEU A 96 7.52 0.26 7.52
CA LEU A 96 8.56 1.18 7.98
C LEU A 96 8.87 1.03 9.48
N ARG A 97 8.20 0.12 10.16
CA ARG A 97 8.44 -0.22 11.57
C ARG A 97 9.60 -1.19 11.74
N GLU A 98 9.89 -1.94 10.68
CA GLU A 98 10.97 -2.93 10.68
C GLU A 98 12.36 -2.26 10.65
N PRO A 99 13.41 -2.93 11.16
CA PRO A 99 14.78 -2.43 11.07
C PRO A 99 15.16 -2.07 9.62
N GLY A 100 15.71 -0.88 9.41
CA GLY A 100 16.01 -0.34 8.06
C GLY A 100 14.87 0.46 7.42
N GLY A 101 13.65 0.44 7.99
CA GLY A 101 12.50 1.17 7.45
C GLY A 101 12.67 2.69 7.37
N LYS A 102 13.60 3.27 8.16
CA LYS A 102 13.92 4.70 8.12
C LYS A 102 14.69 5.13 6.86
N ASP A 103 15.37 4.18 6.21
CA ASP A 103 16.18 4.43 5.02
C ASP A 103 15.38 4.19 3.73
N ILE A 104 14.14 3.68 3.84
CA ILE A 104 13.26 3.38 2.72
C ILE A 104 12.52 4.63 2.25
N VAL A 105 12.53 4.86 0.94
CA VAL A 105 11.70 5.80 0.21
C VAL A 105 10.72 4.98 -0.64
N PRO A 106 9.48 4.71 -0.15
CA PRO A 106 8.59 3.71 -0.75
C PRO A 106 8.31 3.85 -2.25
N LEU A 107 8.21 5.08 -2.76
CA LEU A 107 7.98 5.33 -4.19
C LEU A 107 9.19 4.98 -5.07
N VAL A 108 10.39 5.00 -4.51
CA VAL A 108 11.66 4.72 -5.19
C VAL A 108 12.03 3.24 -5.00
N ASP A 109 12.01 2.76 -3.76
CA ASP A 109 12.35 1.37 -3.41
C ASP A 109 11.33 0.35 -3.95
N ASP A 110 10.15 0.79 -4.38
CA ASP A 110 9.23 0.00 -5.19
C ASP A 110 9.93 -0.68 -6.38
N VAL A 111 10.81 0.04 -7.09
CA VAL A 111 11.53 -0.52 -8.25
C VAL A 111 12.54 -1.60 -7.83
N ALA A 112 13.19 -1.42 -6.68
CA ALA A 112 14.16 -2.38 -6.15
C ALA A 112 13.51 -3.72 -5.78
N THR A 113 12.18 -3.75 -5.65
CA THR A 113 11.38 -4.93 -5.28
C THR A 113 10.63 -5.54 -6.48
N LEU A 114 11.10 -5.31 -7.70
CA LEU A 114 10.48 -5.79 -8.95
C LEU A 114 10.25 -7.31 -8.98
N THR A 115 11.10 -8.08 -8.29
CA THR A 115 10.95 -9.53 -8.18
C THR A 115 9.62 -9.95 -7.54
N LEU A 116 9.05 -9.11 -6.65
CA LEU A 116 7.72 -9.34 -6.10
C LEU A 116 6.61 -9.16 -7.13
N ASP A 117 6.77 -8.22 -8.06
CA ASP A 117 5.81 -8.02 -9.15
C ASP A 117 5.81 -9.24 -10.10
N VAL A 118 7.00 -9.78 -10.38
CA VAL A 118 7.15 -11.02 -11.17
C VAL A 118 6.44 -12.18 -10.47
N TRP A 119 6.69 -12.39 -9.19
CA TRP A 119 5.99 -13.42 -8.40
C TRP A 119 4.47 -13.22 -8.43
N ALA A 120 3.99 -11.99 -8.23
CA ALA A 120 2.56 -11.69 -8.23
C ALA A 120 1.93 -11.97 -9.60
N HIS A 121 2.62 -11.60 -10.68
CA HIS A 121 2.19 -11.89 -12.03
C HIS A 121 2.11 -13.40 -12.31
N GLU A 122 3.09 -14.19 -11.87
CA GLU A 122 3.05 -15.67 -11.97
C GLU A 122 1.87 -16.28 -11.20
N LYS A 123 1.42 -15.63 -10.12
CA LYS A 123 0.20 -16.00 -9.39
C LYS A 123 -1.09 -15.52 -10.06
N GLY A 124 -1.02 -14.87 -11.23
CA GLY A 124 -2.17 -14.31 -11.92
C GLY A 124 -2.78 -13.12 -11.18
N LEU A 125 -1.96 -12.35 -10.46
CA LEU A 125 -2.33 -11.07 -9.89
C LEU A 125 -1.89 -9.94 -10.81
N GLN A 126 -2.56 -8.80 -10.73
CA GLN A 126 -2.32 -7.64 -11.59
C GLN A 126 -2.00 -6.39 -10.76
N ARG A 127 -1.11 -5.56 -11.27
CA ARG A 127 -0.79 -4.27 -10.67
C ARG A 127 -1.75 -3.22 -11.23
N SER A 128 -2.65 -2.67 -10.41
CA SER A 128 -3.67 -1.72 -10.88
C SER A 128 -3.20 -0.26 -10.95
N GLY A 129 -2.02 0.06 -10.42
CA GLY A 129 -1.41 1.39 -10.48
C GLY A 129 -0.01 1.33 -11.09
N VAL A 130 0.34 2.33 -11.90
CA VAL A 130 1.69 2.47 -12.49
C VAL A 130 2.70 2.91 -11.43
N SER A 131 3.93 2.39 -11.52
CA SER A 131 5.05 2.91 -10.73
C SER A 131 5.53 4.26 -11.26
N LEU A 132 6.10 5.10 -10.40
CA LEU A 132 6.75 6.36 -10.76
C LEU A 132 7.84 6.15 -11.83
N ALA A 133 8.49 4.99 -11.82
CA ALA A 133 9.53 4.63 -12.79
C ALA A 133 8.96 4.07 -14.12
N GLY A 134 7.64 3.99 -14.28
CA GLY A 134 7.00 3.49 -15.50
C GLY A 134 7.08 1.96 -15.68
N VAL A 135 7.36 1.23 -14.59
CA VAL A 135 7.39 -0.23 -14.52
C VAL A 135 6.16 -0.80 -13.82
#